data_AF-A0A9D0RFG6-F1
#
_entry.id   AF-A0A9D0RFG6-F1
#
_cell.length_a   1.000
_cell.length_b   1.000
_cell.length_c   1.000
_cell.angle_alpha   90.00
_cell.angle_beta   90.00
_cell.angle_gamma   90.00
#
_symmetry.space_group_name_H-M   'P 1'
#
loop_
_entity.id
_entity.type
_entity.pdbx_description
1 polymer ?
#
loop_
_entity_poly.entity_id
_entity_poly.type
_entity_poly.pdbx_seq_one_letter_code
_entity_poly.pdbx_strand_id
1 'polypeptide(L)'
;MKALVVDDAKLFQHMLGVMLEEEGVECRFAASGAECFDVLEQGPVDMVFLDLHLPDMKGYDVSRRLRETPATQLLPIVLLTADEDDEVLRRGFDAGISEVLRKGDFDELCQTLKRFVRRMRHVCKGRVLYVEDNRAMAALTTRMLVNVGLEVEHFTNAETAFAALQCNDYDIVVTDIVVEGGMSGLGLVSAIRTLDGDKCDLPILAVSGLDDVARRIELLRQGANDYVAKPLLEEEFIARVGNLITNKQLLDEVKAQRKQLAEMAVTDQLTRLHNRHFLFETAQKFTSNAYRHHEPLSVLVVDLDHFKVINDSHGHAQGDAVLKAVAGLMRSNVRAGDVIARFGGEEFVLVFPRCPLPDACAKAEVLRQKLDALHPVGISVSASFGVATLPVDEKITFDELFKMADRALYAAKEQGRNRVVSYHSLPVSAAAAMG
;
A
#
# COMPACT_ATOMS: atom_id res chain seq x y z
N MET A 1 12.40 -13.21 -11.29
CA MET A 1 12.59 -14.66 -11.29
C MET A 1 13.22 -15.04 -12.62
N LYS A 2 14.22 -15.91 -12.64
CA LYS A 2 14.96 -16.36 -13.82
C LYS A 2 14.74 -17.86 -14.04
N ALA A 3 14.39 -18.27 -15.24
CA ALA A 3 14.25 -19.68 -15.60
C ALA A 3 15.26 -20.05 -16.69
N LEU A 4 15.74 -21.30 -16.65
CA LEU A 4 16.49 -21.91 -17.74
C LEU A 4 15.60 -22.93 -18.46
N VAL A 5 15.38 -22.74 -19.76
CA VAL A 5 14.65 -23.68 -20.62
C VAL A 5 15.67 -24.48 -21.43
N VAL A 6 15.69 -25.80 -21.22
CA VAL A 6 16.63 -26.74 -21.83
C VAL A 6 15.85 -27.68 -22.75
N ASP A 7 15.97 -27.47 -24.05
CA ASP A 7 15.20 -28.19 -25.08
C ASP A 7 15.91 -28.04 -26.43
N ASP A 8 16.02 -29.08 -27.24
CA ASP A 8 16.71 -29.01 -28.53
C ASP A 8 15.89 -28.30 -29.62
N ALA A 9 14.57 -28.25 -29.46
CA ALA A 9 13.66 -27.58 -30.37
C ALA A 9 13.55 -26.07 -30.07
N LYS A 10 14.30 -25.26 -30.82
CA LYS A 10 14.29 -23.78 -30.71
C LYS A 10 12.89 -23.14 -30.77
N LEU A 11 11.98 -23.71 -31.56
CA LEU A 11 10.61 -23.21 -31.64
C LEU A 11 9.87 -23.37 -30.31
N PHE A 12 10.03 -24.52 -29.66
CA PHE A 12 9.42 -24.82 -28.37
C PHE A 12 10.03 -23.96 -27.26
N GLN A 13 11.37 -23.80 -27.26
CA GLN A 13 12.04 -22.85 -26.37
C GLN A 13 11.44 -21.45 -26.49
N HIS A 14 11.28 -20.94 -27.72
CA HIS A 14 10.75 -19.60 -27.94
C HIS A 14 9.30 -19.46 -27.49
N MET A 15 8.42 -20.42 -27.83
CA MET A 15 7.03 -20.43 -27.41
C MET A 15 6.90 -20.45 -25.87
N LEU A 16 7.69 -21.31 -25.21
CA LEU A 16 7.70 -21.41 -23.77
C LEU A 16 8.26 -20.15 -23.13
N GLY A 17 9.32 -19.57 -23.71
CA GLY A 17 9.92 -18.31 -23.29
C GLY A 17 8.92 -17.17 -23.29
N VAL A 18 8.19 -16.97 -24.40
CA VAL A 18 7.15 -15.92 -24.49
C VAL A 18 6.10 -16.07 -23.39
N MET A 19 5.61 -17.29 -23.15
CA MET A 19 4.62 -17.54 -22.11
C MET A 19 5.16 -17.27 -20.69
N LEU A 20 6.40 -17.67 -20.41
CA LEU A 20 7.05 -17.43 -19.12
C LEU A 20 7.34 -15.94 -18.90
N GLU A 21 7.71 -15.21 -19.96
CA GLU A 21 7.91 -13.76 -19.94
C GLU A 21 6.60 -12.99 -19.69
N GLU A 22 5.45 -13.45 -20.21
CA GLU A 22 4.13 -12.91 -19.87
C GLU A 22 3.83 -13.02 -18.37
N GLU A 23 4.25 -14.13 -17.74
CA GLU A 23 4.18 -14.31 -16.30
C GLU A 23 5.37 -13.67 -15.57
N GLY A 24 6.12 -12.77 -16.20
CA GLY A 24 7.22 -11.98 -15.63
C GLY A 24 8.41 -12.81 -15.13
N VAL A 25 8.73 -13.89 -15.84
CA VAL A 25 9.93 -14.72 -15.63
C VAL A 25 10.92 -14.45 -16.77
N GLU A 26 12.15 -14.06 -16.43
CA GLU A 26 13.23 -13.85 -17.40
C GLU A 26 13.81 -15.21 -17.82
N CYS A 27 13.83 -15.51 -19.11
CA CYS A 27 14.24 -16.82 -19.62
C CYS A 27 15.66 -16.83 -20.19
N ARG A 28 16.40 -17.89 -19.87
CA ARG A 28 17.63 -18.30 -20.55
C ARG A 28 17.37 -19.62 -21.26
N PHE A 29 18.15 -19.92 -22.29
CA PHE A 29 17.93 -21.07 -23.16
C PHE A 29 19.20 -21.91 -23.28
N ALA A 30 19.03 -23.23 -23.41
CA ALA A 30 20.08 -24.18 -23.72
C ALA A 30 19.53 -25.29 -24.63
N ALA A 31 20.26 -25.65 -25.68
CA ALA A 31 19.86 -26.66 -26.67
C ALA A 31 20.36 -28.08 -26.33
N SER A 32 21.18 -28.23 -25.29
CA SER A 32 21.70 -29.52 -24.85
C SER A 32 21.98 -29.57 -23.35
N GLY A 33 22.25 -30.76 -22.81
CA GLY A 33 22.63 -30.93 -21.41
C GLY A 33 23.98 -30.27 -21.09
N ALA A 34 24.95 -30.32 -21.98
CA ALA A 34 26.22 -29.61 -21.84
C ALA A 34 26.01 -28.09 -21.77
N GLU A 35 25.24 -27.51 -22.69
CA GLU A 35 24.95 -26.07 -22.69
C GLU A 35 24.15 -25.63 -21.45
N CYS A 36 23.28 -26.50 -20.91
CA CYS A 36 22.60 -26.25 -19.64
C CYS A 36 23.59 -25.94 -18.51
N PHE A 37 24.66 -26.73 -18.38
CA PHE A 37 25.69 -26.50 -17.37
C PHE A 37 26.48 -25.20 -17.65
N ASP A 38 26.86 -24.95 -18.90
CA ASP A 38 27.56 -23.72 -19.28
C ASP A 38 26.75 -22.45 -18.92
N VAL A 39 25.43 -22.49 -19.11
CA VAL A 39 24.54 -21.36 -18.78
C VAL A 39 24.38 -21.18 -17.26
N LEU A 40 24.38 -22.26 -16.49
CA LEU A 40 24.32 -22.21 -15.02
C LEU A 40 25.63 -21.66 -14.42
N GLU A 41 26.78 -21.92 -15.06
CA GLU A 41 28.06 -21.33 -14.65
C GLU A 41 28.10 -19.81 -14.87
N GLN A 42 27.39 -19.29 -15.87
CA GLN A 42 27.31 -17.85 -16.17
C GLN A 42 26.44 -17.07 -15.16
N GLY A 43 25.68 -17.76 -14.31
CA GLY A 43 24.99 -17.15 -13.18
C GLY A 43 23.73 -17.89 -12.76
N PRO A 44 23.22 -17.61 -11.55
CA PRO A 44 22.13 -18.37 -10.95
C PRO A 44 20.81 -18.19 -11.69
N VAL A 45 19.98 -19.24 -11.64
CA VAL A 45 18.57 -19.24 -12.05
C VAL A 45 17.72 -19.76 -10.89
N ASP A 46 16.43 -19.44 -10.91
CA ASP A 46 15.48 -19.84 -9.87
C ASP A 46 14.77 -21.16 -10.19
N MET A 47 14.77 -21.59 -11.46
CA MET A 47 14.20 -22.88 -11.89
C MET A 47 14.72 -23.35 -13.25
N VAL A 48 14.54 -24.64 -13.55
CA VAL A 48 14.88 -25.27 -14.83
C VAL A 48 13.67 -25.99 -15.43
N PHE A 49 13.35 -25.69 -16.68
CA PHE A 49 12.46 -26.49 -17.52
C PHE A 49 13.34 -27.37 -18.41
N LEU A 50 13.21 -28.68 -18.30
CA LEU A 50 14.17 -29.62 -18.84
C LEU A 50 13.46 -30.62 -19.74
N ASP A 51 13.87 -30.71 -20.99
CA ASP A 51 13.39 -31.78 -21.85
C ASP A 51 13.98 -33.13 -21.43
N LEU A 52 13.18 -34.19 -21.60
CA LEU A 52 13.62 -35.55 -21.33
C LEU A 52 14.65 -36.05 -22.34
N HIS A 53 14.55 -35.63 -23.60
CA HIS A 53 15.38 -36.13 -24.71
C HIS A 53 16.25 -35.01 -25.30
N LEU A 54 17.45 -34.83 -24.73
CA LEU A 54 18.43 -33.90 -25.26
C LEU A 54 19.39 -34.63 -26.22
N PRO A 55 20.04 -33.91 -27.16
CA PRO A 55 20.91 -34.52 -28.18
C PRO A 55 22.14 -35.23 -27.60
N ASP A 56 22.58 -34.86 -26.39
CA ASP A 56 23.81 -35.34 -25.76
C ASP A 56 23.60 -36.22 -24.52
N MET A 57 22.45 -36.10 -23.83
CA MET A 57 22.12 -36.90 -22.65
C MET A 57 20.61 -36.90 -22.35
N LYS A 58 20.14 -37.74 -21.42
CA LYS A 58 18.73 -37.67 -20.99
C LYS A 58 18.55 -36.61 -19.91
N GLY A 59 17.36 -36.01 -19.85
CA GLY A 59 17.00 -35.05 -18.79
C GLY A 59 17.20 -35.60 -17.37
N TYR A 60 17.00 -36.90 -17.17
CA TYR A 60 17.31 -37.54 -15.87
C TYR A 60 18.78 -37.42 -15.47
N ASP A 61 19.70 -37.54 -16.42
CA ASP A 61 21.14 -37.47 -16.16
C ASP A 61 21.57 -36.03 -15.84
N VAL A 62 20.96 -35.05 -16.52
CA VAL A 62 21.12 -33.62 -16.17
C VAL A 62 20.63 -33.37 -14.75
N SER A 63 19.41 -33.82 -14.41
CA SER A 63 18.84 -33.64 -13.08
C SER A 63 19.75 -34.23 -11.98
N ARG A 64 20.26 -35.46 -12.16
CA ARG A 64 21.16 -36.09 -11.18
C ARG A 64 22.42 -35.26 -10.94
N ARG A 65 23.06 -34.76 -11.99
CA ARG A 65 24.25 -33.90 -11.87
C ARG A 65 23.95 -32.57 -11.18
N LEU A 66 22.78 -31.97 -11.47
CA LEU A 66 22.34 -30.77 -10.76
C LEU A 66 22.10 -31.03 -9.26
N ARG A 67 21.64 -32.22 -8.89
CA ARG A 67 21.47 -32.64 -7.50
C ARG A 67 22.78 -32.94 -6.78
N GLU A 68 23.83 -33.35 -7.50
CA GLU A 68 25.18 -33.57 -6.96
C GLU A 68 25.95 -32.26 -6.71
N THR A 69 25.53 -31.16 -7.34
CA THR A 69 26.20 -29.86 -7.24
C THR A 69 25.56 -29.00 -6.14
N PRO A 70 26.29 -28.56 -5.09
CA PRO A 70 25.71 -27.84 -3.95
C PRO A 70 24.93 -26.57 -4.33
N ALA A 71 25.39 -25.84 -5.35
CA ALA A 71 24.74 -24.59 -5.80
C ALA A 71 23.37 -24.82 -6.48
N THR A 72 23.12 -26.01 -7.01
CA THR A 72 21.89 -26.34 -7.76
C THR A 72 21.10 -27.48 -7.12
N GLN A 73 21.55 -27.97 -5.96
CA GLN A 73 20.99 -29.15 -5.30
C GLN A 73 19.50 -28.99 -5.00
N LEU A 74 19.06 -27.78 -4.64
CA LEU A 74 17.66 -27.46 -4.31
C LEU A 74 16.91 -26.77 -5.46
N LEU A 75 17.53 -26.62 -6.62
CA LEU A 75 16.94 -25.91 -7.74
C LEU A 75 15.70 -26.67 -8.25
N PRO A 76 14.51 -26.04 -8.33
CA PRO A 76 13.33 -26.72 -8.86
C PRO A 76 13.50 -27.07 -10.34
N ILE A 77 13.22 -28.32 -10.69
CA ILE A 77 13.37 -28.86 -12.06
C ILE A 77 12.01 -29.39 -12.52
N VAL A 78 11.51 -28.87 -13.63
CA VAL A 78 10.30 -29.35 -14.29
C VAL A 78 10.70 -30.11 -15.54
N LEU A 79 10.46 -31.42 -15.56
CA LEU A 79 10.69 -32.25 -16.74
C LEU A 79 9.53 -32.08 -17.72
N LEU A 80 9.85 -31.75 -18.96
CA LEU A 80 8.92 -31.69 -20.08
C LEU A 80 9.12 -32.95 -20.94
N THR A 81 8.08 -33.72 -21.17
CA THR A 81 8.16 -34.97 -21.92
C THR A 81 7.05 -35.10 -22.96
N ALA A 82 7.37 -35.65 -24.12
CA ALA A 82 6.35 -36.10 -25.09
C ALA A 82 5.95 -37.57 -24.86
N ASP A 83 6.66 -38.28 -23.97
CA ASP A 83 6.42 -39.68 -23.66
C ASP A 83 5.16 -39.86 -22.79
N GLU A 84 4.34 -40.85 -23.13
CA GLU A 84 3.08 -41.13 -22.44
C GLU A 84 3.22 -42.22 -21.37
N ASP A 85 4.39 -42.85 -21.27
CA ASP A 85 4.68 -43.92 -20.31
C ASP A 85 4.65 -43.42 -18.85
N ASP A 86 3.83 -44.05 -18.02
CA ASP A 86 3.72 -43.74 -16.59
C ASP A 86 5.03 -44.01 -15.83
N GLU A 87 5.95 -44.83 -16.35
CA GLU A 87 7.28 -45.00 -15.77
C GLU A 87 8.11 -43.71 -15.78
N VAL A 88 7.83 -42.78 -16.70
CA VAL A 88 8.56 -41.51 -16.83
C VAL A 88 8.38 -40.65 -15.59
N LEU A 89 7.18 -40.67 -15.01
CA LEU A 89 6.84 -39.94 -13.79
C LEU A 89 7.69 -40.44 -12.61
N ARG A 90 7.71 -41.77 -12.42
CA ARG A 90 8.45 -42.43 -11.33
C ARG A 90 9.95 -42.21 -11.46
N ARG A 91 10.52 -42.43 -12.65
CA ARG A 91 11.94 -42.20 -12.93
C ARG A 91 12.33 -40.73 -12.78
N GLY A 92 11.39 -39.82 -13.08
CA GLY A 92 11.58 -38.39 -12.88
C GLY A 92 11.83 -38.04 -11.41
N PHE A 93 10.91 -38.45 -10.54
CA PHE A 93 11.05 -38.18 -9.10
C PHE A 93 12.29 -38.85 -8.51
N ASP A 94 12.62 -40.09 -8.92
CA ASP A 94 13.84 -40.78 -8.48
C ASP A 94 15.13 -40.05 -8.91
N ALA A 95 15.09 -39.26 -9.98
CA ALA A 95 16.20 -38.42 -10.46
C ALA A 95 16.21 -37.02 -9.81
N GLY A 96 15.28 -36.75 -8.89
CA GLY A 96 15.18 -35.48 -8.17
C GLY A 96 14.42 -34.39 -8.93
N ILE A 97 13.62 -34.73 -9.94
CA ILE A 97 12.74 -33.77 -10.64
C ILE A 97 11.59 -33.36 -9.72
N SER A 98 11.25 -32.07 -9.75
CA SER A 98 10.21 -31.47 -8.92
C SER A 98 8.81 -31.67 -9.50
N GLU A 99 8.68 -31.66 -10.84
CA GLU A 99 7.41 -31.89 -11.53
C GLU A 99 7.63 -32.46 -12.93
N VAL A 100 6.70 -33.27 -13.43
CA VAL A 100 6.75 -33.87 -14.78
C VAL A 100 5.51 -33.43 -15.55
N LEU A 101 5.70 -32.77 -16.69
CA LEU A 101 4.64 -32.24 -17.54
C LEU A 101 4.71 -32.81 -18.96
N ARG A 102 3.55 -33.07 -19.55
CA ARG A 102 3.44 -33.58 -20.92
C ARG A 102 3.42 -32.42 -21.93
N LYS A 103 4.16 -32.57 -23.04
CA LYS A 103 4.25 -31.59 -24.14
C LYS A 103 3.08 -31.64 -25.13
N GLY A 104 2.20 -32.63 -25.01
CA GLY A 104 1.17 -32.96 -26.01
C GLY A 104 0.20 -31.81 -26.31
N ASP A 105 -0.59 -31.40 -25.31
CA ASP A 105 -1.47 -30.23 -25.42
C ASP A 105 -0.74 -29.00 -24.88
N PHE A 106 -0.40 -28.09 -25.79
CA PHE A 106 0.34 -26.88 -25.42
C PHE A 106 -0.48 -25.92 -24.55
N ASP A 107 -1.81 -25.87 -24.72
CA ASP A 107 -2.67 -25.02 -23.89
C ASP A 107 -2.76 -25.58 -22.47
N GLU A 108 -2.90 -26.90 -22.32
CA GLU A 108 -2.87 -27.58 -21.02
C GLU A 108 -1.51 -27.42 -20.32
N LEU A 109 -0.42 -27.58 -21.09
CA LEU A 109 0.94 -27.34 -20.62
C LEU A 109 1.09 -25.90 -20.13
N CYS A 110 0.65 -24.91 -20.91
CA CYS A 110 0.69 -23.51 -20.53
C CYS A 110 -0.12 -23.24 -19.25
N GLN A 111 -1.33 -23.78 -19.11
CA GLN A 111 -2.12 -23.61 -17.91
C GLN A 111 -1.45 -24.22 -16.67
N THR A 112 -0.86 -25.41 -16.82
CA THR A 112 -0.18 -26.10 -15.72
C THR A 112 1.13 -25.40 -15.34
N LEU A 113 1.89 -24.93 -16.32
CA LEU A 113 3.07 -24.11 -16.11
C LEU A 113 2.76 -22.77 -15.47
N LYS A 114 1.69 -22.08 -15.88
CA LYS A 114 1.22 -20.85 -15.22
C LYS A 114 0.90 -21.11 -13.75
N ARG A 115 0.24 -22.23 -13.42
CA ARG A 115 0.01 -22.64 -12.02
C ARG A 115 1.31 -22.93 -11.28
N PHE A 116 2.24 -23.65 -11.90
CA PHE A 116 3.56 -23.96 -11.34
C PHE A 116 4.38 -22.70 -11.03
N VAL A 117 4.50 -21.80 -12.00
CA VAL A 117 5.27 -20.56 -11.89
C VAL A 117 4.65 -19.64 -10.84
N ARG A 118 3.32 -19.55 -10.77
CA ARG A 118 2.64 -18.82 -9.68
C ARG A 118 2.93 -19.44 -8.33
N ARG A 119 2.87 -20.77 -8.19
CA ARG A 119 3.26 -21.50 -6.97
C ARG A 119 4.70 -21.17 -6.55
N MET A 120 5.63 -21.15 -7.50
CA MET A 120 7.04 -20.86 -7.29
C MET A 120 7.31 -19.38 -6.95
N ARG A 121 6.49 -18.46 -7.49
CA ARG A 121 6.53 -17.03 -7.11
C ARG A 121 6.21 -16.81 -5.64
N HIS A 122 5.55 -17.75 -4.99
CA HIS A 122 5.36 -17.76 -3.55
C HIS A 122 6.62 -18.29 -2.81
N VAL A 123 7.82 -17.79 -3.16
CA VAL A 123 8.87 -17.63 -2.13
C VAL A 123 8.34 -16.54 -1.21
N CYS A 124 7.56 -16.95 -0.21
CA CYS A 124 6.92 -16.02 0.69
C CYS A 124 7.98 -15.49 1.64
N LYS A 125 8.26 -14.19 1.55
CA LYS A 125 8.87 -13.47 2.66
C LYS A 125 7.76 -13.06 3.60
N GLY A 126 7.91 -13.40 4.86
CA GLY A 126 6.97 -13.03 5.90
C GLY A 126 7.27 -13.77 7.20
N ARG A 127 6.74 -13.22 8.29
CA ARG A 127 6.89 -13.78 9.63
C ARG A 127 5.64 -14.56 10.01
N VAL A 128 5.81 -15.84 10.33
CA VAL A 128 4.76 -16.76 10.73
C VAL A 128 4.76 -16.90 12.24
N LEU A 129 3.62 -16.64 12.86
CA LEU A 129 3.35 -17.09 14.22
C LEU A 129 2.77 -18.50 14.14
N TYR A 130 3.49 -19.49 14.66
CA TYR A 130 3.08 -20.89 14.57
C TYR A 130 2.80 -21.48 15.95
N VAL A 131 1.61 -22.05 16.15
CA VAL A 131 1.21 -22.69 17.42
C VAL A 131 0.98 -24.19 17.21
N GLU A 132 1.76 -25.02 17.89
CA GLU A 132 1.67 -26.48 17.89
C GLU A 132 2.37 -27.03 19.14
N ASP A 133 1.68 -27.82 19.95
CA ASP A 133 2.23 -28.44 21.16
C ASP A 133 3.08 -29.68 20.86
N ASN A 134 2.72 -30.44 19.83
CA ASN A 134 3.45 -31.62 19.41
C ASN A 134 4.78 -31.25 18.74
N ARG A 135 5.88 -31.43 19.49
CA ARG A 135 7.25 -31.10 19.02
C ARG A 135 7.66 -31.74 17.69
N ALA A 136 7.21 -32.97 17.41
CA ALA A 136 7.59 -33.66 16.18
C ALA A 136 6.87 -33.04 14.97
N MET A 137 5.57 -32.76 15.11
CA MET A 137 4.81 -32.03 14.09
C MET A 137 5.32 -30.61 13.93
N ALA A 138 5.61 -29.92 15.04
CA ALA A 138 6.14 -28.57 15.04
C ALA A 138 7.44 -28.47 14.25
N ALA A 139 8.37 -29.40 14.45
CA ALA A 139 9.63 -29.45 13.72
C ALA A 139 9.42 -29.69 12.20
N LEU A 140 8.50 -30.58 11.83
CA LEU A 140 8.17 -30.86 10.43
C LEU A 140 7.56 -29.65 9.73
N THR A 141 6.51 -29.06 10.31
CA THR A 141 5.80 -27.89 9.75
C THR A 141 6.72 -26.67 9.68
N THR A 142 7.53 -26.44 10.72
CA THR A 142 8.53 -25.35 10.72
C THR A 142 9.50 -25.52 9.56
N ARG A 143 9.98 -26.75 9.30
CA ARG A 143 10.87 -27.01 8.16
C ARG A 143 10.19 -26.70 6.82
N MET A 144 8.93 -27.11 6.64
CA MET A 144 8.16 -26.80 5.41
C MET A 144 8.07 -25.29 5.17
N LEU A 145 7.71 -24.52 6.21
CA LEU A 145 7.59 -23.06 6.13
C LEU A 145 8.94 -22.36 5.87
N VAL A 146 10.00 -22.77 6.57
CA VAL A 146 11.34 -22.20 6.38
C VAL A 146 11.89 -22.50 4.99
N ASN A 147 11.64 -23.69 4.45
CA ASN A 147 12.07 -24.08 3.11
C ASN A 147 11.50 -23.17 2.00
N VAL A 148 10.34 -22.57 2.22
CA VAL A 148 9.71 -21.63 1.27
C VAL A 148 10.06 -20.16 1.52
N GLY A 149 10.97 -19.89 2.46
CA GLY A 149 11.52 -18.56 2.74
C GLY A 149 10.84 -17.78 3.87
N LEU A 150 9.99 -18.43 4.67
CA LEU A 150 9.30 -17.79 5.79
C LEU A 150 10.13 -17.81 7.08
N GLU A 151 10.04 -16.74 7.85
CA GLU A 151 10.59 -16.67 9.20
C GLU A 151 9.53 -17.21 10.18
N VAL A 152 9.83 -18.27 10.91
CA VAL A 152 8.85 -18.93 11.79
C VAL A 152 9.20 -18.71 13.25
N GLU A 153 8.25 -18.17 14.01
CA GLU A 153 8.30 -18.14 15.47
C GLU A 153 7.29 -19.15 16.02
N HIS A 154 7.80 -20.22 16.63
CA HIS A 154 7.01 -21.35 17.13
C HIS A 154 6.68 -21.21 18.61
N PHE A 155 5.44 -21.51 18.96
CA PHE A 155 4.89 -21.53 20.31
C PHE A 155 4.20 -22.87 20.59
N THR A 156 4.31 -23.35 21.83
CA THR A 156 3.67 -24.59 22.25
C THR A 156 2.29 -24.39 22.90
N ASN A 157 1.87 -23.14 23.12
CA ASN A 157 0.55 -22.80 23.67
C ASN A 157 0.04 -21.46 23.11
N ALA A 158 -1.27 -21.26 23.14
CA ALA A 158 -1.92 -20.08 22.58
C ALA A 158 -1.67 -18.79 23.37
N GLU A 159 -1.49 -18.87 24.69
CA GLU A 159 -1.32 -17.70 25.56
C GLU A 159 -0.01 -16.95 25.28
N THR A 160 1.09 -17.70 25.17
CA THR A 160 2.41 -17.13 24.85
C THR A 160 2.45 -16.60 23.42
N ALA A 161 1.81 -17.30 22.49
CA ALA A 161 1.60 -16.83 21.12
C ALA A 161 0.82 -15.50 21.09
N PHE A 162 -0.30 -15.41 21.80
CA PHE A 162 -1.09 -14.18 21.85
C PHE A 162 -0.31 -13.01 22.44
N ALA A 163 0.44 -13.23 23.53
CA ALA A 163 1.29 -12.20 24.11
C ALA A 163 2.37 -11.73 23.11
N ALA A 164 3.00 -12.65 22.37
CA ALA A 164 3.97 -12.31 21.35
C ALA A 164 3.34 -11.53 20.17
N LEU A 165 2.12 -11.89 19.76
CA LEU A 165 1.35 -11.21 18.71
C LEU A 165 1.01 -9.76 19.09
N GLN A 166 0.82 -9.46 20.37
CA GLN A 166 0.58 -8.09 20.83
C GLN A 166 1.82 -7.22 20.66
N CYS A 167 3.02 -7.76 20.93
CA CYS A 167 4.28 -7.01 20.88
C CYS A 167 4.99 -7.02 19.52
N ASN A 168 4.68 -7.96 18.64
CA ASN A 168 5.35 -8.13 17.35
C ASN A 168 4.34 -8.11 16.20
N ASP A 169 4.85 -7.89 14.98
CA ASP A 169 4.06 -7.99 13.75
C ASP A 169 4.34 -9.32 13.04
N TYR A 170 3.28 -9.88 12.47
CA TYR A 170 3.29 -11.14 11.74
C TYR A 170 2.53 -11.00 10.43
N ASP A 171 2.77 -11.91 9.50
CA ASP A 171 2.11 -11.96 8.21
C ASP A 171 1.02 -13.03 8.14
N ILE A 172 1.12 -14.05 8.99
CA ILE A 172 0.13 -15.10 9.12
C ILE A 172 0.26 -15.78 10.48
N VAL A 173 -0.88 -16.23 11.00
CA VAL A 173 -0.95 -17.15 12.14
C VAL A 173 -1.29 -18.53 11.63
N VAL A 174 -0.48 -19.52 11.97
CA VAL A 174 -0.78 -20.93 11.76
C VAL A 174 -0.97 -21.56 13.13
N THR A 175 -2.12 -22.18 13.40
CA THR A 175 -2.41 -22.74 14.73
C THR A 175 -3.06 -24.10 14.61
N ASP A 176 -2.62 -25.09 15.39
CA ASP A 176 -3.47 -26.25 15.67
C ASP A 176 -4.73 -25.77 16.41
N ILE A 177 -5.87 -26.41 16.14
CA ILE A 177 -7.12 -26.18 16.87
C ILE A 177 -7.00 -26.71 18.29
N VAL A 178 -6.39 -27.89 18.43
CA VAL A 178 -6.20 -28.56 19.71
C VAL A 178 -4.77 -28.30 20.14
N VAL A 179 -4.62 -27.47 21.16
CA VAL A 179 -3.33 -27.15 21.75
C VAL A 179 -3.47 -27.32 23.26
N GLU A 180 -2.51 -27.97 23.90
CA GLU A 180 -2.43 -28.04 25.36
C GLU A 180 -2.28 -26.63 25.97
N GLY A 181 -3.09 -26.32 26.98
CA GLY A 181 -3.11 -25.00 27.63
C GLY A 181 -4.47 -24.63 28.19
N GLY A 182 -4.59 -23.40 28.71
CA GLY A 182 -5.87 -22.83 29.14
C GLY A 182 -6.67 -22.23 27.98
N MET A 183 -6.00 -21.78 26.92
CA MET A 183 -6.57 -21.27 25.68
C MET A 183 -6.35 -22.27 24.54
N SER A 184 -7.43 -22.68 23.87
CA SER A 184 -7.36 -23.50 22.66
C SER A 184 -7.00 -22.65 21.43
N GLY A 185 -6.63 -23.29 20.31
CA GLY A 185 -6.39 -22.58 19.04
C GLY A 185 -7.63 -21.83 18.53
N LEU A 186 -8.82 -22.34 18.82
CA LEU A 186 -10.09 -21.64 18.56
C LEU A 186 -10.22 -20.38 19.43
N GLY A 187 -9.84 -20.46 20.71
CA GLY A 187 -9.77 -19.31 21.60
C GLY A 187 -8.78 -18.25 21.12
N LEU A 188 -7.64 -18.67 20.57
CA LEU A 188 -6.66 -17.76 19.95
C LEU A 188 -7.25 -17.00 18.76
N VAL A 189 -7.98 -17.70 17.87
CA VAL A 189 -8.66 -17.08 16.72
C VAL A 189 -9.61 -15.99 17.20
N SER A 190 -10.47 -16.30 18.18
CA SER A 190 -11.41 -15.34 18.74
C SER A 190 -10.70 -14.15 19.37
N ALA A 191 -9.64 -14.38 20.16
CA ALA A 191 -8.87 -13.32 20.80
C ALA A 191 -8.23 -12.36 19.78
N ILE A 192 -7.63 -12.88 18.70
CA ILE A 192 -7.04 -12.05 17.63
C ILE A 192 -8.11 -11.18 16.96
N ARG A 193 -9.30 -11.72 16.70
CA ARG A 193 -10.40 -10.97 16.06
C ARG A 193 -10.99 -9.87 16.95
N THR A 194 -10.76 -9.92 18.26
CA THR A 194 -11.16 -8.86 19.20
C THR A 194 -10.14 -7.73 19.37
N LEU A 195 -8.97 -7.82 18.74
CA LEU A 195 -7.97 -6.75 18.80
C LEU A 195 -8.42 -5.51 18.01
N ASP A 196 -7.90 -4.36 18.40
CA ASP A 196 -8.05 -3.12 17.64
C ASP A 196 -6.96 -2.98 16.56
N GLY A 197 -7.28 -2.26 15.48
CA GLY A 197 -6.33 -1.93 14.41
C GLY A 197 -6.05 -3.10 13.46
N ASP A 198 -4.95 -3.02 12.71
CA ASP A 198 -4.67 -3.96 11.61
C ASP A 198 -4.39 -5.41 12.06
N LYS A 199 -4.14 -5.64 13.36
CA LYS A 199 -3.89 -6.98 13.89
C LYS A 199 -5.11 -7.89 13.88
N CYS A 200 -6.33 -7.34 13.93
CA CYS A 200 -7.55 -8.15 13.84
C CYS A 200 -7.80 -8.69 12.43
N ASP A 201 -7.17 -8.10 11.41
CA ASP A 201 -7.23 -8.53 10.01
C ASP A 201 -6.17 -9.60 9.66
N LEU A 202 -5.31 -9.98 10.62
CA LEU A 202 -4.25 -10.97 10.37
C LEU A 202 -4.83 -12.28 9.83
N PRO A 203 -4.27 -12.85 8.75
CA PRO A 203 -4.76 -14.12 8.23
C PRO A 203 -4.42 -15.25 9.19
N ILE A 204 -5.40 -16.11 9.46
CA ILE A 204 -5.27 -17.26 10.37
C ILE A 204 -5.59 -18.54 9.59
N LEU A 205 -4.62 -19.45 9.56
CA LEU A 205 -4.73 -20.80 9.02
C LEU A 205 -4.81 -21.80 10.17
N ALA A 206 -5.97 -22.45 10.32
CA ALA A 206 -6.16 -23.48 11.33
C ALA A 206 -5.70 -24.85 10.81
N VAL A 207 -4.95 -25.61 11.62
CA VAL A 207 -4.56 -26.99 11.32
C VAL A 207 -5.43 -27.92 12.17
N SER A 208 -6.06 -28.91 11.55
CA SER A 208 -7.12 -29.73 12.16
C SER A 208 -6.91 -31.23 12.04
N GLY A 209 -6.99 -31.97 13.14
CA GLY A 209 -7.09 -33.44 13.12
C GLY A 209 -8.51 -33.94 12.85
N LEU A 210 -8.63 -34.96 11.97
CA LEU A 210 -9.78 -35.85 11.68
C LEU A 210 -11.22 -35.29 11.75
N ASP A 211 -11.84 -35.19 10.56
CA ASP A 211 -13.26 -35.30 10.18
C ASP A 211 -14.40 -34.65 10.99
N ASP A 212 -14.11 -33.79 11.96
CA ASP A 212 -15.16 -33.01 12.62
C ASP A 212 -15.53 -31.77 11.79
N VAL A 213 -16.43 -31.97 10.81
CA VAL A 213 -16.99 -30.91 9.97
C VAL A 213 -17.60 -29.77 10.82
N ALA A 214 -18.14 -30.07 12.00
CA ALA A 214 -18.73 -29.05 12.86
C ALA A 214 -17.65 -28.07 13.39
N ARG A 215 -16.49 -28.59 13.82
CA ARG A 215 -15.35 -27.74 14.24
C ARG A 215 -14.80 -26.90 13.09
N ARG A 216 -14.73 -27.46 11.88
CA ARG A 216 -14.30 -26.72 10.68
C ARG A 216 -15.21 -25.53 10.39
N ILE A 217 -16.53 -25.73 10.47
CA ILE A 217 -17.52 -24.67 10.31
C ILE A 217 -17.39 -23.63 11.42
N GLU A 218 -17.17 -24.07 12.67
CA GLU A 218 -17.01 -23.17 13.81
C GLU A 218 -15.79 -22.26 13.66
N LEU A 219 -14.64 -22.80 13.23
CA LEU A 219 -13.42 -22.01 13.01
C LEU A 219 -13.61 -20.89 12.01
N LEU A 220 -14.22 -21.19 10.86
CA LEU A 220 -14.50 -20.20 9.83
C LEU A 220 -15.45 -19.12 10.37
N ARG A 221 -16.46 -19.50 11.16
CA ARG A 221 -17.39 -18.54 11.79
C ARG A 221 -16.73 -17.66 12.85
N GLN A 222 -15.74 -18.19 13.57
CA GLN A 222 -14.97 -17.43 14.56
C GLN A 222 -13.88 -16.54 13.91
N GLY A 223 -13.73 -16.61 12.60
CA GLY A 223 -12.90 -15.69 11.82
C GLY A 223 -11.57 -16.28 11.34
N ALA A 224 -11.34 -17.60 11.45
CA ALA A 224 -10.25 -18.23 10.72
C ALA A 224 -10.46 -18.03 9.21
N ASN A 225 -9.41 -17.75 8.46
CA ASN A 225 -9.51 -17.49 7.03
C ASN A 225 -9.60 -18.79 6.23
N ASP A 226 -8.91 -19.83 6.70
CA ASP A 226 -8.88 -21.14 6.06
C ASP A 226 -8.46 -22.22 7.06
N TYR A 227 -8.52 -23.49 6.65
CA TYR A 227 -8.04 -24.62 7.44
C TYR A 227 -7.33 -25.68 6.58
N VAL A 228 -6.46 -26.48 7.21
CA VAL A 228 -5.80 -27.65 6.60
C VAL A 228 -5.98 -28.88 7.49
N ALA A 229 -6.28 -30.02 6.87
CA ALA A 229 -6.42 -31.28 7.59
C ALA A 229 -5.06 -31.92 7.90
N LYS A 230 -4.94 -32.59 9.06
CA LYS A 230 -3.84 -33.51 9.40
C LYS A 230 -4.18 -34.91 8.85
N PRO A 231 -3.22 -35.64 8.25
CA PRO A 231 -1.81 -35.28 8.05
C PRO A 231 -1.63 -34.19 6.99
N LEU A 232 -0.70 -33.25 7.25
CA LEU A 232 -0.41 -32.15 6.33
C LEU A 232 0.24 -32.69 5.05
N LEU A 233 -0.37 -32.37 3.90
CA LEU A 233 0.28 -32.47 2.60
C LEU A 233 1.05 -31.16 2.36
N GLU A 234 2.37 -31.26 2.16
CA GLU A 234 3.26 -30.11 2.06
C GLU A 234 2.79 -29.14 0.97
N GLU A 235 2.41 -29.67 -0.20
CA GLU A 235 2.00 -28.89 -1.35
C GLU A 235 0.72 -28.08 -1.09
N GLU A 236 -0.27 -28.70 -0.44
CA GLU A 236 -1.52 -28.03 -0.08
C GLU A 236 -1.29 -26.97 0.99
N PHE A 237 -0.54 -27.33 2.04
CA PHE A 237 -0.26 -26.47 3.17
C PHE A 237 0.48 -25.20 2.73
N ILE A 238 1.56 -25.35 1.95
CA ILE A 238 2.33 -24.22 1.43
C ILE A 238 1.49 -23.36 0.49
N ALA A 239 0.68 -23.95 -0.39
CA ALA A 239 -0.18 -23.18 -1.29
C ALA A 239 -1.18 -22.29 -0.52
N ARG A 240 -1.79 -22.82 0.55
CA ARG A 240 -2.73 -22.05 1.38
C ARG A 240 -2.03 -20.94 2.16
N VAL A 241 -0.88 -21.23 2.76
CA VAL A 241 -0.05 -20.23 3.45
C VAL A 241 0.33 -19.09 2.49
N GLY A 242 0.82 -19.44 1.29
CA GLY A 242 1.23 -18.46 0.29
C GLY A 242 0.09 -17.58 -0.21
N ASN A 243 -1.11 -18.16 -0.43
CA ASN A 243 -2.30 -17.42 -0.82
C ASN A 243 -2.72 -16.42 0.26
N LEU A 244 -2.72 -16.83 1.54
CA LEU A 244 -3.11 -15.99 2.66
C LEU A 244 -2.16 -14.81 2.86
N ILE A 245 -0.84 -15.05 2.80
CA ILE A 245 0.17 -13.98 2.89
C ILE A 245 0.02 -13.00 1.71
N THR A 246 -0.13 -13.51 0.49
CA THR A 246 -0.29 -12.67 -0.70
C THR A 246 -1.54 -11.80 -0.60
N ASN A 247 -2.66 -12.37 -0.14
CA ASN A 247 -3.90 -11.62 0.06
C ASN A 247 -3.76 -10.53 1.13
N LYS A 248 -3.05 -10.79 2.23
CA LYS A 248 -2.75 -9.76 3.24
C LYS A 248 -1.95 -8.61 2.61
N GLN A 249 -0.87 -8.93 1.91
CA GLN A 249 -0.01 -7.92 1.28
C GLN A 249 -0.77 -7.03 0.29
N LEU A 250 -1.65 -7.62 -0.52
CA LEU A 250 -2.52 -6.88 -1.45
C LEU A 250 -3.51 -5.97 -0.70
N LEU A 251 -4.11 -6.44 0.40
CA LEU A 251 -5.03 -5.64 1.20
C LEU A 251 -4.30 -4.45 1.87
N ASP A 252 -3.10 -4.68 2.38
CA ASP A 252 -2.27 -3.63 2.98
C ASP A 252 -1.88 -2.57 1.95
N GLU A 253 -1.54 -2.98 0.72
CA GLU A 253 -1.27 -2.07 -0.39
C GLU A 253 -2.49 -1.21 -0.74
N VAL A 254 -3.67 -1.82 -0.85
CA VAL A 254 -4.92 -1.09 -1.11
C VAL A 254 -5.25 -0.10 0.01
N LYS A 255 -5.06 -0.48 1.28
CA LYS A 255 -5.23 0.41 2.44
C LYS A 255 -4.26 1.60 2.36
N ALA A 256 -2.99 1.35 2.05
CA ALA A 256 -1.97 2.40 1.90
C ALA A 256 -2.30 3.37 0.75
N GLN A 257 -2.69 2.85 -0.41
CA GLN A 257 -3.11 3.66 -1.56
C GLN A 257 -4.34 4.50 -1.23
N ARG A 258 -5.35 3.92 -0.56
CA ARG A 258 -6.54 4.67 -0.10
C ARG A 258 -6.17 5.81 0.84
N LYS A 259 -5.27 5.57 1.79
CA LYS A 259 -4.78 6.60 2.71
C LYS A 259 -4.07 7.72 1.94
N GLN A 260 -3.21 7.38 1.00
CA GLN A 260 -2.52 8.34 0.15
C GLN A 260 -3.49 9.16 -0.71
N LEU A 261 -4.49 8.52 -1.32
CA LEU A 261 -5.53 9.19 -2.08
C LEU A 261 -6.35 10.13 -1.20
N ALA A 262 -6.70 9.71 0.03
CA ALA A 262 -7.41 10.56 0.99
C ALA A 262 -6.57 11.78 1.41
N GLU A 263 -5.28 11.59 1.66
CA GLU A 263 -4.36 12.69 1.99
C GLU A 263 -4.19 13.67 0.82
N MET A 264 -4.05 13.16 -0.41
CA MET A 264 -3.98 13.97 -1.64
C MET A 264 -5.30 14.69 -1.94
N ALA A 265 -6.44 14.08 -1.62
CA ALA A 265 -7.76 14.67 -1.80
C ALA A 265 -8.03 15.81 -0.82
N VAL A 266 -7.33 15.88 0.31
CA VAL A 266 -7.62 16.84 1.40
C VAL A 266 -6.53 17.90 1.60
N THR A 267 -5.27 17.61 1.30
CA THR A 267 -4.13 18.50 1.61
C THR A 267 -3.36 18.97 0.39
N ASP A 268 -2.78 20.17 0.47
CA ASP A 268 -1.84 20.71 -0.52
C ASP A 268 -0.45 20.09 -0.32
N GLN A 269 0.15 19.58 -1.40
CA GLN A 269 1.39 18.81 -1.33
C GLN A 269 2.60 19.63 -0.86
N LEU A 270 2.64 20.92 -1.18
CA LEU A 270 3.77 21.79 -0.87
C LEU A 270 3.72 22.28 0.58
N THR A 271 2.56 22.81 1.00
CA THR A 271 2.36 23.52 2.27
C THR A 271 1.81 22.63 3.38
N ARG A 272 1.26 21.46 3.04
CA ARG A 272 0.55 20.55 3.95
C ARG A 272 -0.66 21.19 4.66
N LEU A 273 -1.12 22.35 4.20
CA LEU A 273 -2.41 22.92 4.56
C LEU A 273 -3.52 22.15 3.84
N HIS A 274 -4.78 22.44 4.16
CA HIS A 274 -5.88 21.90 3.37
C HIS A 274 -5.82 22.43 1.93
N ASN A 275 -6.29 21.63 0.97
CA ASN A 275 -6.39 22.06 -0.41
C ASN A 275 -7.72 22.80 -0.66
N ARG A 276 -7.86 23.36 -1.86
CA ARG A 276 -9.08 24.02 -2.32
C ARG A 276 -10.32 23.12 -2.21
N HIS A 277 -10.21 21.84 -2.53
CA HIS A 277 -11.37 20.93 -2.53
C HIS A 277 -11.94 20.76 -1.12
N PHE A 278 -11.09 20.46 -0.14
CA PHE A 278 -11.47 20.34 1.26
C PHE A 278 -12.08 21.64 1.81
N LEU A 279 -11.51 22.79 1.44
CA LEU A 279 -12.02 24.09 1.85
C LEU A 279 -13.48 24.26 1.44
N PHE A 280 -13.82 24.06 0.17
CA PHE A 280 -15.19 24.26 -0.31
C PHE A 280 -16.17 23.28 0.33
N GLU A 281 -15.81 22.00 0.44
CA GLU A 281 -16.68 20.99 1.04
C GLU A 281 -16.98 21.29 2.52
N THR A 282 -15.96 21.71 3.27
CA THR A 282 -16.09 21.99 4.71
C THR A 282 -16.75 23.35 4.97
N ALA A 283 -16.38 24.37 4.20
CA ALA A 283 -16.90 25.71 4.38
C ALA A 283 -18.38 25.85 4.00
N GLN A 284 -18.87 25.04 3.05
CA GLN A 284 -20.32 24.95 2.78
C GLN A 284 -21.09 24.47 4.02
N LYS A 285 -20.58 23.46 4.74
CA LYS A 285 -21.17 22.96 5.99
C LYS A 285 -21.17 24.05 7.07
N PHE A 286 -20.06 24.78 7.23
CA PHE A 286 -20.00 25.90 8.18
C PHE A 286 -20.95 27.03 7.83
N THR A 287 -21.07 27.40 6.56
CA THR A 287 -21.97 28.46 6.09
C THR A 287 -23.43 28.10 6.40
N SER A 288 -23.84 26.86 6.10
CA SER A 288 -25.20 26.40 6.40
C SER A 288 -25.49 26.36 7.91
N ASN A 289 -24.52 25.93 8.73
CA ASN A 289 -24.68 25.89 10.19
C ASN A 289 -24.74 27.30 10.79
N ALA A 290 -23.85 28.20 10.35
CA ALA A 290 -23.80 29.58 10.80
C ALA A 290 -25.12 30.31 10.52
N TYR A 291 -25.66 30.19 9.30
CA TYR A 291 -26.97 30.74 8.94
C TYR A 291 -28.10 30.17 9.82
N ARG A 292 -28.12 28.84 10.02
CA ARG A 292 -29.16 28.16 10.82
C ARG A 292 -29.17 28.62 12.29
N HIS A 293 -28.01 28.90 12.85
CA HIS A 293 -27.84 29.23 14.27
C HIS A 293 -27.64 30.72 14.54
N HIS A 294 -27.71 31.56 13.50
CA HIS A 294 -27.37 32.99 13.57
C HIS A 294 -25.99 33.24 14.22
N GLU A 295 -25.03 32.36 13.93
CA GLU A 295 -23.65 32.49 14.39
C GLU A 295 -22.82 33.24 13.33
N PRO A 296 -21.90 34.15 13.72
CA PRO A 296 -21.06 34.84 12.76
C PRO A 296 -20.03 33.87 12.15
N LEU A 297 -19.86 33.93 10.83
CA LEU A 297 -18.84 33.19 10.09
C LEU A 297 -18.03 34.17 9.25
N SER A 298 -16.72 34.23 9.47
CA SER A 298 -15.85 35.12 8.70
C SER A 298 -14.90 34.33 7.81
N VAL A 299 -14.66 34.87 6.62
CA VAL A 299 -13.72 34.36 5.62
C VAL A 299 -12.65 35.40 5.37
N LEU A 300 -11.41 34.95 5.31
CA LEU A 300 -10.23 35.74 5.01
C LEU A 300 -9.57 35.15 3.77
N VAL A 301 -9.41 35.95 2.73
CA VAL A 301 -8.65 35.61 1.53
C VAL A 301 -7.34 36.39 1.59
N VAL A 302 -6.23 35.70 1.42
CA VAL A 302 -4.87 36.23 1.54
C VAL A 302 -4.11 35.93 0.27
N ASP A 303 -3.40 36.91 -0.25
CA ASP A 303 -2.54 36.77 -1.42
C ASP A 303 -1.18 37.41 -1.15
N LEU A 304 -0.11 36.68 -1.45
CA LEU A 304 1.25 37.16 -1.24
C LEU A 304 1.60 38.22 -2.29
N ASP A 305 1.97 39.40 -1.82
CA ASP A 305 2.26 40.53 -2.69
C ASP A 305 3.53 40.25 -3.50
N HIS A 306 3.45 40.49 -4.81
CA HIS A 306 4.60 40.39 -5.73
C HIS A 306 5.30 39.01 -5.71
N PHE A 307 4.60 37.93 -5.37
CA PHE A 307 5.21 36.60 -5.27
C PHE A 307 5.79 36.10 -6.61
N LYS A 308 5.19 36.48 -7.74
CA LYS A 308 5.81 36.27 -9.06
C LYS A 308 7.21 36.88 -9.18
N VAL A 309 7.43 38.09 -8.65
CA VAL A 309 8.75 38.75 -8.66
C VAL A 309 9.76 37.98 -7.80
N ILE A 310 9.30 37.40 -6.67
CA ILE A 310 10.13 36.53 -5.84
C ILE A 310 10.60 35.32 -6.64
N ASN A 311 9.68 34.63 -7.32
CA ASN A 311 10.01 33.48 -8.18
C ASN A 311 10.96 33.86 -9.31
N ASP A 312 10.68 34.96 -10.01
CA ASP A 312 11.47 35.42 -11.16
C ASP A 312 12.89 35.84 -10.73
N SER A 313 13.06 36.38 -9.51
CA SER A 313 14.35 36.88 -9.03
C SER A 313 15.18 35.83 -8.28
N HIS A 314 14.54 34.89 -7.59
CA HIS A 314 15.22 33.94 -6.68
C HIS A 314 15.06 32.48 -7.09
N GLY A 315 14.20 32.18 -8.06
CA GLY A 315 13.89 30.82 -8.50
C GLY A 315 12.74 30.16 -7.74
N HIS A 316 12.10 29.18 -8.39
CA HIS A 316 10.93 28.49 -7.83
C HIS A 316 11.20 27.75 -6.52
N ALA A 317 12.41 27.20 -6.33
CA ALA A 317 12.75 26.49 -5.09
C ALA A 317 12.74 27.42 -3.86
N GLN A 318 13.17 28.67 -4.03
CA GLN A 318 13.13 29.70 -2.99
C GLN A 318 11.69 30.18 -2.76
N GLY A 319 10.90 30.34 -3.82
CA GLY A 319 9.46 30.61 -3.72
C GLY A 319 8.72 29.52 -2.94
N ASP A 320 9.04 28.25 -3.18
CA ASP A 320 8.47 27.11 -2.44
C ASP A 320 8.84 27.15 -0.95
N ALA A 321 10.06 27.57 -0.61
CA ALA A 321 10.49 27.75 0.77
C ALA A 321 9.72 28.91 1.45
N VAL A 322 9.49 30.01 0.73
CA VAL A 322 8.63 31.13 1.18
C VAL A 322 7.22 30.63 1.48
N LEU A 323 6.59 29.90 0.55
CA LEU A 323 5.23 29.37 0.72
C LEU A 323 5.11 28.44 1.93
N LYS A 324 6.10 27.56 2.15
CA LYS A 324 6.16 26.69 3.33
C LYS A 324 6.25 27.49 4.63
N ALA A 325 7.07 28.54 4.67
CA ALA A 325 7.23 29.38 5.85
C ALA A 325 5.96 30.18 6.16
N VAL A 326 5.33 30.78 5.13
CA VAL A 326 4.05 31.47 5.24
C VAL A 326 2.96 30.53 5.76
N ALA A 327 2.85 29.34 5.18
CA ALA A 327 1.88 28.33 5.61
C ALA A 327 2.08 27.90 7.07
N GLY A 328 3.34 27.66 7.49
CA GLY A 328 3.68 27.35 8.87
C GLY A 328 3.31 28.47 9.84
N LEU A 329 3.57 29.73 9.46
CA LEU A 329 3.18 30.89 10.25
C LEU A 329 1.66 30.96 10.40
N MET A 330 0.90 30.89 9.31
CA MET A 330 -0.56 30.95 9.39
C MET A 330 -1.13 29.79 10.21
N ARG A 331 -0.62 28.56 10.03
CA ARG A 331 -1.04 27.37 10.78
C ARG A 331 -0.86 27.50 12.29
N SER A 332 0.23 28.13 12.73
CA SER A 332 0.49 28.37 14.16
C SER A 332 -0.37 29.50 14.78
N ASN A 333 -1.13 30.23 13.96
CA ASN A 333 -1.97 31.35 14.38
C ASN A 333 -3.48 31.07 14.25
N VAL A 334 -3.87 29.84 13.88
CA VAL A 334 -5.26 29.40 13.79
C VAL A 334 -5.58 28.35 14.85
N ARG A 335 -6.84 28.28 15.27
CA ARG A 335 -7.33 27.29 16.24
C ARG A 335 -7.72 25.99 15.52
N ALA A 336 -7.83 24.88 16.25
CA ALA A 336 -8.27 23.60 15.68
C ALA A 336 -9.68 23.64 15.05
N GLY A 337 -10.54 24.58 15.46
CA GLY A 337 -11.86 24.79 14.87
C GLY A 337 -11.88 25.74 13.67
N ASP A 338 -10.76 26.38 13.34
CA ASP A 338 -10.62 27.22 12.16
C ASP A 338 -10.18 26.36 10.97
N VAL A 339 -10.54 26.74 9.74
CA VAL A 339 -10.03 26.10 8.51
C VAL A 339 -8.98 26.99 7.89
N ILE A 340 -7.87 26.39 7.48
CA ILE A 340 -6.84 27.05 6.69
C ILE A 340 -6.50 26.19 5.47
N ALA A 341 -6.56 26.80 4.29
CA ALA A 341 -6.28 26.13 3.03
C ALA A 341 -5.40 26.98 2.11
N ARG A 342 -4.59 26.32 1.29
CA ARG A 342 -3.97 26.95 0.12
C ARG A 342 -4.94 26.82 -1.05
N PHE A 343 -5.38 27.95 -1.58
CA PHE A 343 -6.43 28.01 -2.59
C PHE A 343 -5.89 27.82 -4.00
N GLY A 344 -4.74 28.43 -4.30
CA GLY A 344 -4.02 28.29 -5.55
C GLY A 344 -2.74 29.10 -5.52
N GLY A 345 -1.65 28.64 -6.14
CA GLY A 345 -0.40 29.39 -6.28
C GLY A 345 0.08 30.07 -4.98
N GLU A 346 -0.14 31.37 -4.87
CA GLU A 346 0.24 32.26 -3.78
C GLU A 346 -0.92 32.71 -2.86
N GLU A 347 -2.10 32.12 -3.04
CA GLU A 347 -3.34 32.45 -2.36
C GLU A 347 -3.69 31.46 -1.24
N PHE A 348 -4.10 31.99 -0.10
CA PHE A 348 -4.53 31.25 1.08
C PHE A 348 -5.91 31.72 1.53
N VAL A 349 -6.72 30.80 2.05
CA VAL A 349 -8.05 31.09 2.57
C VAL A 349 -8.18 30.55 3.98
N LEU A 350 -8.68 31.40 4.87
CA LEU A 350 -8.98 31.04 6.24
C LEU A 350 -10.48 31.22 6.49
N VAL A 351 -11.08 30.26 7.18
CA VAL A 351 -12.49 30.30 7.59
C VAL A 351 -12.54 30.23 9.11
N PHE A 352 -13.23 31.20 9.71
CA PHE A 352 -13.34 31.36 11.15
C PHE A 352 -14.81 31.22 11.60
N PRO A 353 -15.23 30.01 12.02
CA PRO A 353 -16.53 29.81 12.64
C PRO A 353 -16.65 30.62 13.94
N ARG A 354 -17.84 31.17 14.19
CA ARG A 354 -18.17 31.97 15.40
C ARG A 354 -17.23 33.17 15.58
N CYS A 355 -16.86 33.82 14.48
CA CYS A 355 -15.97 34.96 14.48
C CYS A 355 -16.64 36.15 13.79
N PRO A 356 -17.05 37.20 14.53
CA PRO A 356 -17.63 38.40 13.96
C PRO A 356 -16.57 39.24 13.23
N LEU A 357 -17.02 40.16 12.37
CA LEU A 357 -16.14 40.96 11.52
C LEU A 357 -15.00 41.67 12.28
N PRO A 358 -15.23 42.36 13.42
CA PRO A 358 -14.15 43.08 14.10
C PRO A 358 -13.01 42.16 14.54
N ASP A 359 -13.35 40.96 15.03
CA ASP A 359 -12.38 39.97 15.48
C ASP A 359 -11.62 39.36 14.30
N ALA A 360 -12.31 39.12 13.18
CA ALA A 360 -11.69 38.63 11.96
C ALA A 360 -10.69 39.64 11.39
N CYS A 361 -11.06 40.93 11.36
CA CYS A 361 -10.16 42.02 10.96
C CYS A 361 -8.96 42.14 11.90
N ALA A 362 -9.16 42.04 13.21
CA ALA A 362 -8.05 42.07 14.17
C ALA A 362 -7.09 40.89 13.99
N LYS A 363 -7.62 39.67 13.78
CA LYS A 363 -6.80 38.50 13.45
C LYS A 363 -6.03 38.68 12.13
N ALA A 364 -6.69 39.21 11.09
CA ALA A 364 -6.06 39.48 9.80
C ALA A 364 -4.90 40.47 9.95
N GLU A 365 -5.06 41.53 10.74
CA GLU A 365 -4.00 42.52 10.97
C GLU A 365 -2.82 41.93 11.75
N VAL A 366 -3.08 41.07 12.74
CA VAL A 366 -2.01 40.33 13.44
C VAL A 366 -1.25 39.41 12.47
N LEU A 367 -1.95 38.69 11.60
CA LEU A 367 -1.31 37.85 10.58
C LEU A 367 -0.49 38.68 9.59
N ARG A 368 -1.01 39.82 9.15
CA ARG A 368 -0.32 40.76 8.25
C ARG A 368 1.00 41.24 8.87
N GLN A 369 0.97 41.72 10.11
CA GLN A 369 2.17 42.19 10.81
C GLN A 369 3.20 41.07 11.00
N LYS A 370 2.76 39.85 11.32
CA LYS A 370 3.67 38.70 11.46
C LYS A 370 4.27 38.26 10.13
N LEU A 371 3.51 38.34 9.03
CA LEU A 371 4.03 38.05 7.68
C LEU A 371 5.03 39.12 7.23
N ASP A 372 4.72 40.39 7.45
CA ASP A 372 5.61 41.53 7.13
C ASP A 372 6.95 41.45 7.89
N ALA A 373 6.93 40.90 9.11
CA ALA A 373 8.14 40.62 9.89
C ALA A 373 8.86 39.31 9.48
N LEU A 374 8.25 38.47 8.65
CA LEU A 374 8.80 37.17 8.25
C LEU A 374 9.82 37.36 7.13
N HIS A 375 11.02 36.80 7.32
CA HIS A 375 12.12 36.88 6.35
C HIS A 375 12.62 35.47 5.97
N PRO A 376 11.79 34.63 5.34
CA PRO A 376 12.19 33.26 5.02
C PRO A 376 13.29 33.28 3.97
N VAL A 377 14.40 32.59 4.27
CA VAL A 377 15.59 32.53 3.39
C VAL A 377 16.15 33.94 3.06
N GLY A 378 15.93 34.91 3.96
CA GLY A 378 16.39 36.30 3.79
C GLY A 378 15.55 37.16 2.85
N ILE A 379 14.39 36.68 2.39
CA ILE A 379 13.49 37.41 1.48
C ILE A 379 12.38 38.07 2.31
N SER A 380 12.14 39.37 2.15
CA SER A 380 10.99 40.04 2.79
C SER A 380 9.71 39.69 2.04
N VAL A 381 8.64 39.40 2.78
CA VAL A 381 7.35 38.98 2.23
C VAL A 381 6.24 39.83 2.84
N SER A 382 5.35 40.37 1.99
CA SER A 382 4.11 41.01 2.45
C SER A 382 2.91 40.31 1.81
N ALA A 383 1.73 40.57 2.36
CA ALA A 383 0.50 40.01 1.84
C ALA A 383 -0.65 41.01 1.95
N SER A 384 -1.57 40.93 0.98
CA SER A 384 -2.84 41.64 0.99
C SER A 384 -3.94 40.73 1.52
N PHE A 385 -4.90 41.30 2.24
CA PHE A 385 -5.94 40.56 2.96
C PHE A 385 -7.32 41.13 2.66
N GLY A 386 -8.24 40.26 2.24
CA GLY A 386 -9.66 40.55 2.08
C GLY A 386 -10.51 39.81 3.12
N VAL A 387 -11.31 40.53 3.88
CA VAL A 387 -12.18 39.98 4.94
C VAL A 387 -13.65 40.14 4.55
N ALA A 388 -14.44 39.08 4.70
CA ALA A 388 -15.91 39.17 4.69
C ALA A 388 -16.53 38.34 5.80
N THR A 389 -17.70 38.73 6.26
CA THR A 389 -18.50 38.00 7.25
C THR A 389 -19.86 37.68 6.66
N LEU A 390 -20.38 36.50 6.99
CA LEU A 390 -21.72 36.06 6.62
C LEU A 390 -22.77 37.08 7.13
N PRO A 391 -23.64 37.61 6.26
CA PRO A 391 -24.74 38.47 6.68
C PRO A 391 -25.72 37.73 7.59
N VAL A 392 -26.25 38.42 8.61
CA VAL A 392 -27.13 37.80 9.62
C VAL A 392 -28.49 37.39 9.05
N ASP A 393 -29.00 38.15 8.06
CA ASP A 393 -30.37 38.04 7.55
C ASP A 393 -30.45 37.55 6.09
N GLU A 394 -29.32 37.16 5.50
CA GLU A 394 -29.26 36.77 4.09
C GLU A 394 -28.68 35.36 3.95
N LYS A 395 -29.48 34.47 3.33
CA LYS A 395 -29.03 33.12 3.02
C LYS A 395 -28.16 33.15 1.77
N ILE A 396 -26.87 33.30 1.96
CA ILE A 396 -25.87 33.19 0.89
C ILE A 396 -25.09 31.88 0.96
N THR A 397 -24.54 31.48 -0.18
CA THR A 397 -23.63 30.34 -0.32
C THR A 397 -22.21 30.70 0.11
N PHE A 398 -21.38 29.69 0.37
CA PHE A 398 -19.95 29.93 0.62
C PHE A 398 -19.26 30.59 -0.58
N ASP A 399 -19.64 30.24 -1.81
CA ASP A 399 -19.11 30.86 -3.03
C ASP A 399 -19.37 32.38 -3.08
N GLU A 400 -20.57 32.82 -2.67
CA GLU A 400 -20.90 34.24 -2.59
C GLU A 400 -20.12 34.96 -1.48
N LEU A 401 -20.02 34.34 -0.30
CA LEU A 401 -19.21 34.88 0.81
C LEU A 401 -17.72 34.98 0.44
N PHE A 402 -17.19 33.97 -0.26
CA PHE A 402 -15.84 33.96 -0.78
C PHE A 402 -15.62 35.10 -1.78
N LYS A 403 -16.54 35.31 -2.73
CA LYS A 403 -16.48 36.43 -3.68
C LYS A 403 -16.49 37.80 -2.99
N MET A 404 -17.21 37.96 -1.89
CA MET A 404 -17.16 39.19 -1.10
C MET A 404 -15.77 39.44 -0.51
N ALA A 405 -15.15 38.41 0.07
CA ALA A 405 -13.80 38.51 0.62
C ALA A 405 -12.75 38.74 -0.48
N ASP A 406 -12.90 38.09 -1.63
CA ASP A 406 -12.03 38.27 -2.81
C ASP A 406 -12.10 39.70 -3.38
N ARG A 407 -13.30 40.30 -3.46
CA ARG A 407 -13.44 41.73 -3.82
C ARG A 407 -12.72 42.65 -2.83
N ALA A 408 -12.79 42.33 -1.54
CA ALA A 408 -12.07 43.10 -0.52
C ALA A 408 -10.54 42.95 -0.69
N LEU A 409 -10.05 41.76 -1.04
CA LEU A 409 -8.65 41.52 -1.35
C LEU A 409 -8.20 42.32 -2.58
N TYR A 410 -9.02 42.35 -3.63
CA TYR A 410 -8.75 43.15 -4.82
C TYR A 410 -8.59 44.64 -4.48
N ALA A 411 -9.49 45.18 -3.66
CA ALA A 411 -9.38 46.55 -3.16
C ALA A 411 -8.11 46.78 -2.29
N ALA A 412 -7.71 45.79 -1.49
CA ALA A 412 -6.45 45.86 -0.73
C ALA A 412 -5.24 45.99 -1.67
N LYS A 413 -5.23 45.25 -2.77
CA LYS A 413 -4.17 45.32 -3.80
C LYS A 413 -4.14 46.68 -4.49
N GLU A 414 -5.30 47.24 -4.88
CA GLU A 414 -5.38 48.56 -5.53
C GLU A 414 -4.98 49.73 -4.61
N GLN A 415 -5.29 49.63 -3.32
CA GLN A 415 -4.97 50.70 -2.38
C GLN A 415 -3.49 50.74 -1.96
N GLY A 416 -2.65 49.86 -2.50
CA GLY A 416 -1.20 49.86 -2.26
C GLY A 416 -0.68 48.65 -1.51
N ARG A 417 -1.42 47.52 -1.48
CA ARG A 417 -1.00 46.24 -0.90
C ARG A 417 -0.67 46.30 0.60
N ASN A 418 -0.13 45.21 1.14
CA ASN A 418 0.26 45.05 2.56
C ASN A 418 -0.76 45.63 3.55
N ARG A 419 -2.03 45.23 3.40
CA ARG A 419 -3.13 45.76 4.21
C ARG A 419 -4.31 44.80 4.30
N VAL A 420 -5.17 45.08 5.27
CA VAL A 420 -6.46 44.42 5.45
C VAL A 420 -7.58 45.34 4.96
N VAL A 421 -8.44 44.82 4.09
CA VAL A 421 -9.68 45.50 3.69
C VAL A 421 -10.85 44.57 3.98
N SER A 422 -11.94 45.12 4.52
CA SER A 422 -13.19 44.38 4.73
C SER A 422 -14.19 44.71 3.63
N TYR A 423 -14.96 43.73 3.19
CA TYR A 423 -16.00 43.95 2.18
C TYR A 423 -17.03 45.01 2.63
N HIS A 424 -17.36 45.03 3.92
CA HIS A 424 -18.34 45.97 4.49
C HIS A 424 -17.83 47.42 4.56
N SER A 425 -16.52 47.64 4.38
CA SER A 425 -15.92 48.97 4.29
C SER A 425 -15.88 49.55 2.86
N LEU A 426 -16.28 48.76 1.86
CA LEU A 426 -16.29 49.21 0.46
C LEU A 426 -17.49 50.14 0.17
N PRO A 427 -17.32 51.19 -0.66
CA PRO A 427 -18.42 52.05 -1.06
C PRO A 427 -19.49 51.27 -1.84
N VAL A 428 -20.77 51.54 -1.56
CA VAL A 428 -21.93 50.86 -2.16
C VAL A 428 -21.94 50.96 -3.70
N SER A 429 -21.32 51.99 -4.30
CA SER A 429 -21.19 52.13 -5.76
C SER A 429 -20.20 51.14 -6.40
N ALA A 430 -19.23 50.62 -5.65
CA ALA A 430 -18.30 49.60 -6.12
C ALA A 430 -18.87 48.18 -5.99
N ALA A 431 -19.86 47.98 -5.12
CA ALA A 431 -20.52 46.68 -4.91
C ALA A 431 -21.45 46.26 -6.06
N ALA A 432 -21.94 47.21 -6.87
CA ALA A 432 -22.91 46.99 -7.94
C ALA A 432 -22.32 47.12 -9.37
N ALA A 433 -21.12 47.68 -9.53
CA ALA A 433 -20.61 48.13 -10.83
C ALA A 433 -19.55 47.21 -11.46
N MET A 434 -19.65 45.88 -11.32
CA MET A 434 -18.90 44.90 -12.14
C MET A 434 -19.63 43.54 -12.19
N GLY A 435 -20.95 43.58 -12.39
CA GLY A 435 -21.79 42.39 -12.59
C GLY A 435 -21.63 41.79 -13.98
#